data_AF-A0A953W5T4-F1
#
_entry.id   AF-A0A953W5T4-F1
#
_cell.length_a   1.000
_cell.length_b   1.000
_cell.length_c   1.000
_cell.angle_alpha   90.00
_cell.angle_beta   90.00
_cell.angle_gamma   90.00
#
_symmetry.space_group_name_H-M   'P 1'
#
loop_
_entity.id
_entity.type
_entity.pdbx_description
1 polymer ?
#
loop_
_entity_poly.entity_id
_entity_poly.type
_entity_poly.pdbx_seq_one_letter_code
_entity_poly.pdbx_strand_id
1 'polypeptide(L)'
;MADTATNLEVYKLLVEDVREARRARRELSNVFMTLNIAGMSALGFLASANGLPNPVLFTLCAIALALTCAIWRTSNSYYTVLLAAKYKNIYAIEDDLGVHPIRDEWQNITGKRRAMKWWSLERAMPILFIVGYAVFFAVQVGGWDAEAWFRAVINGVADLIRDAGILF
;
A
#
# COMPACT_ATOMS: atom_id res chain seq x y z
N MET A 1 -17.56 -36.44 13.16
CA MET A 1 -16.22 -36.01 12.71
C MET A 1 -16.11 -36.46 11.28
N ALA A 2 -15.86 -35.55 10.34
CA ALA A 2 -15.64 -35.93 8.94
C ALA A 2 -14.41 -36.84 8.84
N ASP A 3 -14.34 -37.68 7.80
CA ASP A 3 -13.16 -38.54 7.61
C ASP A 3 -11.91 -37.70 7.29
N THR A 4 -10.73 -38.26 7.51
CA THR A 4 -9.45 -37.55 7.31
C THR A 4 -9.29 -37.08 5.86
N ALA A 5 -9.84 -37.84 4.90
CA ALA A 5 -9.79 -37.49 3.48
C ALA A 5 -10.58 -36.21 3.18
N THR A 6 -11.79 -36.09 3.70
CA THR A 6 -12.66 -34.92 3.58
C THR A 6 -12.03 -33.70 4.24
N ASN A 7 -11.44 -33.85 5.44
CA ASN A 7 -10.73 -32.75 6.10
C ASN A 7 -9.55 -32.22 5.28
N LEU A 8 -8.80 -33.11 4.63
CA LEU A 8 -7.69 -32.73 3.76
C LEU A 8 -8.17 -32.00 2.49
N GLU A 9 -9.32 -32.42 1.94
CA GLU A 9 -9.93 -31.75 0.78
C GLU A 9 -10.43 -30.35 1.14
N VAL A 10 -11.16 -30.21 2.25
CA VAL A 10 -11.62 -28.92 2.77
C VAL A 10 -10.43 -28.00 3.06
N TYR A 11 -9.36 -28.53 3.67
CA TYR A 11 -8.13 -27.78 3.90
C TYR A 11 -7.53 -27.23 2.59
N LYS A 12 -7.43 -28.06 1.55
CA LYS A 12 -6.93 -27.61 0.23
C LYS A 12 -7.79 -26.50 -0.35
N LEU A 13 -9.12 -26.64 -0.31
CA LEU A 13 -10.05 -25.62 -0.80
C LEU A 13 -9.90 -24.29 -0.04
N LEU A 14 -9.76 -24.32 1.29
CA LEU A 14 -9.53 -23.11 2.08
C LEU A 14 -8.19 -22.44 1.75
N VAL A 15 -7.14 -23.23 1.53
CA VAL A 15 -5.82 -22.70 1.13
C VAL A 15 -5.91 -22.04 -0.25
N GLU A 16 -6.62 -22.63 -1.21
CA GLU A 16 -6.85 -22.06 -2.53
C GLU A 16 -7.65 -20.75 -2.46
N ASP A 17 -8.74 -20.71 -1.69
CA ASP A 17 -9.55 -19.51 -1.45
C ASP A 17 -8.72 -18.37 -0.81
N VAL A 18 -7.82 -18.70 0.12
CA VAL A 18 -6.88 -17.71 0.69
C VAL A 18 -5.88 -17.20 -0.35
N ARG A 19 -5.38 -18.06 -1.24
CA ARG A 19 -4.46 -17.66 -2.32
C ARG A 19 -5.17 -16.74 -3.32
N GLU A 20 -6.42 -17.02 -3.64
CA GLU A 20 -7.26 -16.19 -4.49
C GLU A 20 -7.54 -14.83 -3.85
N ALA A 21 -7.94 -14.80 -2.57
CA ALA A 21 -8.14 -13.55 -1.84
C ALA A 21 -6.85 -12.68 -1.77
N ARG A 22 -5.68 -13.31 -1.61
CA ARG A 22 -4.37 -12.63 -1.69
C ARG A 22 -4.11 -12.07 -3.09
N ARG A 23 -4.45 -12.80 -4.14
CA ARG A 23 -4.32 -12.35 -5.53
C ARG A 23 -5.21 -11.13 -5.80
N ALA A 24 -6.48 -11.19 -5.39
CA ALA A 24 -7.44 -10.09 -5.52
C ALA A 24 -6.95 -8.82 -4.80
N ARG A 25 -6.41 -8.93 -3.58
CA ARG A 25 -5.79 -7.80 -2.86
C ARG A 25 -4.63 -7.15 -3.63
N ARG A 26 -3.75 -7.97 -4.24
CA ARG A 26 -2.60 -7.48 -5.02
C ARG A 26 -3.05 -6.79 -6.30
N GLU A 27 -4.02 -7.38 -7.01
CA GLU A 27 -4.60 -6.79 -8.21
C GLU A 27 -5.24 -5.44 -7.93
N LEU A 28 -6.06 -5.37 -6.87
CA LEU A 28 -6.68 -4.13 -6.41
C LEU A 28 -5.64 -3.05 -6.05
N SER A 29 -4.55 -3.44 -5.40
CA SER A 29 -3.43 -2.52 -5.11
C SER A 29 -2.73 -2.03 -6.39
N ASN A 30 -2.55 -2.89 -7.39
CA ASN A 30 -1.98 -2.50 -8.68
C ASN A 30 -2.88 -1.53 -9.45
N VAL A 31 -4.21 -1.71 -9.39
CA VAL A 31 -5.18 -0.79 -9.99
C VAL A 31 -5.07 0.60 -9.35
N PHE A 32 -5.09 0.66 -8.01
CA PHE A 32 -4.93 1.96 -7.31
C PHE A 32 -3.59 2.61 -7.60
N MET A 33 -2.51 1.84 -7.65
CA MET A 33 -1.18 2.34 -7.99
C MET A 33 -1.16 2.99 -9.38
N THR A 34 -1.67 2.27 -10.39
CA THR A 34 -1.75 2.76 -11.77
C THR A 34 -2.62 4.02 -11.87
N LEU A 35 -3.77 4.01 -11.19
CA LEU A 35 -4.68 5.16 -11.16
C LEU A 35 -4.02 6.41 -10.54
N ASN A 36 -3.31 6.25 -9.43
CA ASN A 36 -2.65 7.37 -8.74
C ASN A 36 -1.45 7.89 -9.54
N ILE A 37 -0.67 7.03 -10.19
CA ILE A 37 0.39 7.44 -11.13
C ILE A 37 -0.20 8.23 -12.30
N ALA A 38 -1.25 7.70 -12.95
CA ALA A 38 -1.91 8.38 -14.06
C ALA A 38 -2.49 9.73 -13.63
N GLY A 39 -3.10 9.78 -12.43
CA GLY A 39 -3.61 11.00 -11.82
C GLY A 39 -2.50 12.03 -11.53
N MET A 40 -1.35 11.59 -11.02
CA MET A 40 -0.19 12.47 -10.83
C MET A 40 0.32 13.04 -12.16
N SER A 41 0.41 12.22 -13.20
CA SER A 41 0.80 12.69 -14.55
C SER A 41 -0.19 13.71 -15.09
N ALA A 42 -1.50 13.48 -14.89
CA ALA A 42 -2.54 14.42 -15.29
C ALA A 42 -2.43 15.75 -14.52
N LEU A 43 -2.26 15.70 -13.19
CA LEU A 43 -2.05 16.91 -12.38
C LEU A 43 -0.78 17.67 -12.80
N GLY A 44 0.32 16.95 -13.08
CA GLY A 44 1.55 17.56 -13.58
C GLY A 44 1.37 18.24 -14.94
N PHE A 45 0.56 17.66 -15.83
CA PHE A 45 0.19 18.30 -17.09
C PHE A 45 -0.67 19.56 -16.88
N LEU A 46 -1.67 19.50 -15.99
CA LEU A 46 -2.52 20.66 -15.66
C LEU A 46 -1.73 21.81 -15.02
N ALA A 47 -0.70 21.50 -14.24
CA ALA A 47 0.18 22.50 -13.62
C ALA A 47 1.25 23.05 -14.59
N SER A 48 1.42 22.46 -15.78
CA SER A 48 2.38 22.90 -16.78
C SER A 48 1.94 24.20 -17.47
N ALA A 49 2.89 24.94 -18.04
CA ALA A 49 2.64 26.19 -18.77
C ALA A 49 1.69 26.02 -19.98
N ASN A 50 1.56 24.80 -20.51
CA ASN A 50 0.65 24.44 -21.60
C ASN A 50 -0.69 23.83 -21.12
N GLY A 51 -0.89 23.69 -19.81
CA GLY A 51 -2.10 23.12 -19.21
C GLY A 51 -3.27 24.11 -19.18
N LEU A 52 -4.50 23.62 -18.93
CA LEU A 52 -5.64 24.49 -18.67
C LEU A 52 -5.51 25.12 -17.28
N PRO A 53 -5.38 26.45 -17.15
CA PRO A 53 -5.25 27.12 -15.86
C PRO A 53 -6.62 27.28 -15.19
N ASN A 54 -7.28 26.17 -14.88
CA ASN A 54 -8.52 26.18 -14.10
C ASN A 54 -8.25 25.65 -12.68
N PRO A 55 -8.08 26.54 -11.68
CA PRO A 55 -7.78 26.13 -10.32
C PRO A 55 -8.88 25.26 -9.71
N VAL A 56 -10.13 25.41 -10.15
CA VAL A 56 -11.25 24.58 -9.69
C VAL A 56 -11.10 23.14 -10.18
N LEU A 57 -10.75 22.92 -11.44
CA LEU A 57 -10.53 21.57 -11.97
C LEU A 57 -9.34 20.89 -11.30
N PHE A 58 -8.25 21.63 -11.07
CA PHE A 58 -7.08 21.12 -10.38
C PHE A 58 -7.41 20.67 -8.95
N THR A 59 -8.10 21.52 -8.17
CA THR A 59 -8.50 21.17 -6.80
C THR A 59 -9.46 19.99 -6.75
N LEU A 60 -10.43 19.91 -7.67
CA LEU A 60 -11.33 18.76 -7.77
C LEU A 60 -10.59 17.47 -8.12
N CYS A 61 -9.64 17.50 -9.05
CA CYS A 61 -8.80 16.34 -9.39
C CYS A 61 -7.93 15.90 -8.21
N ALA A 62 -7.29 16.84 -7.50
CA ALA A 62 -6.49 16.53 -6.32
C ALA A 62 -7.33 15.91 -5.19
N ILE A 63 -8.53 16.45 -4.92
CA ILE A 63 -9.47 15.89 -3.94
C ILE A 63 -9.92 14.50 -4.36
N ALA A 64 -10.28 14.30 -5.63
CA ALA A 64 -10.70 13.00 -6.14
C ALA A 64 -9.59 11.94 -5.95
N LEU A 65 -8.33 12.28 -6.27
CA LEU A 65 -7.20 11.38 -6.08
C LEU A 65 -6.92 11.11 -4.59
N ALA A 66 -7.02 12.11 -3.72
CA ALA A 66 -6.92 11.92 -2.28
C ALA A 66 -8.02 10.96 -1.74
N LEU A 67 -9.25 11.08 -2.25
CA LEU A 67 -10.33 10.13 -1.93
C LEU A 67 -10.01 8.72 -2.41
N THR A 68 -9.39 8.55 -3.58
CA THR A 68 -8.96 7.21 -4.04
C THR A 68 -7.91 6.59 -3.11
N CYS A 69 -7.01 7.39 -2.52
CA CYS A 69 -6.06 6.92 -1.52
C CYS A 69 -6.76 6.47 -0.22
N ALA A 70 -7.81 7.20 0.20
CA ALA A 70 -8.61 6.81 1.35
C ALA A 70 -9.37 5.49 1.10
N ILE A 71 -9.94 5.33 -0.09
CA ILE A 71 -10.60 4.08 -0.51
C ILE A 71 -9.58 2.92 -0.54
N TRP A 72 -8.39 3.14 -1.10
CA TRP A 72 -7.32 2.14 -1.12
C TRP A 72 -6.98 1.68 0.31
N ARG A 73 -6.80 2.61 1.25
CA ARG A 73 -6.51 2.29 2.65
C ARG A 73 -7.62 1.45 3.28
N THR A 74 -8.88 1.82 3.07
CA THR A 74 -10.04 1.09 3.61
C THR A 74 -10.14 -0.31 3.02
N SER A 75 -9.97 -0.45 1.70
CA SER A 75 -9.96 -1.75 1.03
C SER A 75 -8.84 -2.65 1.54
N ASN A 76 -7.64 -2.10 1.75
CA ASN A 76 -6.53 -2.86 2.31
C ASN A 76 -6.80 -3.34 3.75
N SER A 77 -7.47 -2.51 4.55
CA SER A 77 -7.93 -2.88 5.89
C SER A 77 -8.95 -4.02 5.83
N TYR A 78 -9.94 -3.92 4.93
CA TYR A 78 -10.94 -4.97 4.72
C TYR A 78 -10.30 -6.32 4.38
N TYR A 79 -9.39 -6.35 3.40
CA TYR A 79 -8.69 -7.59 3.05
C TYR A 79 -7.85 -8.13 4.21
N THR A 80 -7.27 -7.26 5.04
CA THR A 80 -6.49 -7.70 6.21
C THR A 80 -7.37 -8.44 7.23
N VAL A 81 -8.57 -7.92 7.51
CA VAL A 81 -9.54 -8.58 8.40
C VAL A 81 -10.08 -9.87 7.78
N LEU A 82 -10.43 -9.84 6.49
CA LEU A 82 -10.91 -11.01 5.75
C LEU A 82 -9.89 -12.16 5.76
N LEU A 83 -8.63 -11.87 5.43
CA LEU A 83 -7.57 -12.88 5.44
C LEU A 83 -7.36 -13.43 6.86
N ALA A 84 -7.38 -12.58 7.90
CA ALA A 84 -7.25 -13.03 9.28
C ALA A 84 -8.36 -14.01 9.68
N ALA A 85 -9.60 -13.75 9.26
CA ALA A 85 -10.72 -14.67 9.49
C ALA A 85 -10.54 -16.00 8.75
N LYS A 86 -10.13 -15.98 7.47
CA LYS A 86 -9.87 -17.21 6.69
C LYS A 86 -8.73 -18.03 7.29
N TYR A 87 -7.64 -17.39 7.73
CA TYR A 87 -6.53 -18.08 8.41
C TYR A 87 -6.96 -18.73 9.73
N LYS A 88 -7.86 -18.10 10.48
CA LYS A 88 -8.41 -18.70 11.70
C LYS A 88 -9.12 -20.03 11.42
N ASN A 89 -9.88 -20.10 10.32
CA ASN A 89 -10.55 -21.34 9.92
C ASN A 89 -9.55 -22.41 9.47
N ILE A 90 -8.51 -22.02 8.74
CA ILE A 90 -7.42 -22.95 8.35
C ILE A 90 -6.74 -23.53 9.58
N TYR A 91 -6.41 -22.70 10.58
CA TYR A 91 -5.74 -23.17 11.80
C TYR A 91 -6.60 -24.14 12.62
N ALA A 92 -7.92 -23.95 12.63
CA ALA A 92 -8.82 -24.90 13.26
C ALA A 92 -8.77 -26.29 12.60
N ILE A 93 -8.67 -26.34 11.26
CA ILE A 93 -8.53 -27.62 10.54
C ILE A 93 -7.12 -28.21 10.71
N GLU A 94 -6.08 -27.38 10.79
CA GLU A 94 -4.73 -27.83 11.12
C GLU A 94 -4.66 -28.49 12.52
N ASP A 95 -5.42 -27.97 13.50
CA ASP A 95 -5.59 -28.58 14.83
C ASP A 95 -6.26 -29.96 14.76
N ASP A 96 -7.28 -30.13 13.92
CA ASP A 96 -7.93 -31.43 13.71
C ASP A 96 -7.02 -32.43 12.95
N LEU A 97 -6.15 -31.96 12.07
CA LEU A 97 -5.20 -32.78 11.31
C LEU A 97 -3.93 -33.14 12.11
N GLY A 98 -3.65 -32.43 13.21
CA GLY A 98 -2.45 -32.61 14.03
C GLY A 98 -1.14 -32.14 13.35
N VAL A 99 -1.24 -31.35 12.28
CA VAL A 99 -0.10 -30.78 11.56
C VAL A 99 -0.34 -29.29 11.27
N HIS A 100 0.69 -28.46 11.42
CA HIS A 100 0.56 -27.00 11.46
C HIS A 100 1.45 -26.23 10.47
N PRO A 101 1.55 -26.65 9.20
CA PRO A 101 2.51 -26.08 8.27
C PRO A 101 2.38 -24.56 8.09
N ILE A 102 1.16 -24.03 7.96
CA ILE A 102 0.94 -22.59 7.69
C ILE A 102 1.11 -21.78 8.98
N ARG A 103 0.63 -22.30 10.11
CA ARG A 103 0.78 -21.63 11.41
C ARG A 103 2.25 -21.51 11.80
N ASP A 104 3.02 -22.57 11.65
CA ASP A 104 4.44 -22.60 11.99
C ASP A 104 5.25 -21.67 11.08
N GLU A 105 4.96 -21.65 9.77
CA GLU A 105 5.54 -20.69 8.84
C GLU A 105 5.28 -19.25 9.28
N TRP A 106 4.03 -18.93 9.64
CA TRP A 106 3.66 -17.59 10.06
C TRP A 106 4.35 -17.14 11.35
N GLN A 107 4.48 -18.03 12.34
CA GLN A 107 5.20 -17.75 13.58
C GLN A 107 6.69 -17.49 13.31
N ASN A 108 7.31 -18.29 12.46
CA ASN A 108 8.71 -18.14 12.07
C ASN A 108 9.00 -16.82 11.34
N ILE A 109 8.09 -16.35 10.49
CA ILE A 109 8.23 -15.07 9.78
C ILE A 109 7.99 -13.89 10.73
N THR A 110 6.94 -13.95 11.53
CA THR A 110 6.52 -12.83 12.38
C THR A 110 7.51 -12.56 13.51
N GLY A 111 8.15 -13.60 14.04
CA GLY A 111 9.19 -13.48 15.07
C GLY A 111 10.44 -12.73 14.60
N LYS A 112 10.82 -12.84 13.32
CA LYS A 112 12.08 -12.27 12.80
C LYS A 112 11.93 -10.90 12.12
N ARG A 113 10.73 -10.55 11.59
CA ARG A 113 10.54 -9.34 10.76
C ARG A 113 9.37 -8.46 11.19
N ARG A 114 9.12 -8.32 12.49
CA ARG A 114 8.02 -7.50 13.02
C ARG A 114 8.13 -6.00 12.66
N ALA A 115 9.34 -5.46 12.61
CA ALA A 115 9.59 -4.06 12.22
C ALA A 115 9.30 -3.80 10.73
N MET A 116 9.67 -4.73 9.86
CA MET A 116 9.45 -4.62 8.40
C MET A 116 7.95 -4.67 8.03
N LYS A 117 7.12 -5.24 8.91
CA LYS A 117 5.65 -5.27 8.77
C LYS A 117 5.02 -3.87 8.85
N TRP A 118 5.65 -2.93 9.57
CA TRP A 118 5.19 -1.54 9.65
C TRP A 118 5.54 -0.75 8.37
N TRP A 119 6.69 -1.04 7.77
CA TRP A 119 7.10 -0.51 6.47
C TRP A 119 6.62 -1.36 5.29
N SER A 120 5.47 -2.02 5.44
CA SER A 120 4.85 -2.67 4.30
C SER A 120 4.54 -1.62 3.24
N LEU A 121 5.06 -1.82 2.03
CA LEU A 121 4.79 -1.01 0.84
C LEU A 121 3.30 -0.67 0.73
N GLU A 122 2.41 -1.62 1.00
CA GLU A 122 0.95 -1.43 0.92
C GLU A 122 0.38 -0.39 1.91
N ARG A 123 1.11 -0.06 2.99
CA ARG A 123 0.70 0.93 4.00
C ARG A 123 1.40 2.27 3.80
N ALA A 124 2.64 2.26 3.31
CA ALA A 124 3.42 3.46 3.03
C ALA A 124 2.96 4.16 1.73
N MET A 125 2.59 3.39 0.71
CA MET A 125 2.29 3.92 -0.63
C MET A 125 1.12 4.92 -0.67
N PRO A 126 -0.05 4.65 -0.06
CA PRO A 126 -1.15 5.63 -0.05
C PRO A 126 -0.78 6.94 0.65
N ILE A 127 0.07 6.87 1.68
CA ILE A 127 0.53 8.06 2.42
C ILE A 127 1.46 8.90 1.54
N LEU A 128 2.36 8.25 0.79
CA LEU A 128 3.25 8.94 -0.15
C LEU A 128 2.46 9.72 -1.22
N PHE A 129 1.39 9.13 -1.77
CA PHE A 129 0.52 9.83 -2.73
C PHE A 129 -0.23 11.00 -2.09
N ILE A 130 -0.78 10.83 -0.88
CA ILE A 130 -1.45 11.92 -0.15
C ILE A 130 -0.47 13.09 0.09
N VAL A 131 0.75 12.81 0.53
CA VAL A 131 1.80 13.82 0.71
C VAL A 131 2.12 14.49 -0.63
N GLY A 132 2.25 13.73 -1.71
CA GLY A 132 2.43 14.27 -3.06
C GLY A 132 1.32 15.24 -3.46
N TYR A 133 0.04 14.87 -3.28
CA TYR A 133 -1.09 15.74 -3.59
C TYR A 133 -1.13 16.98 -2.69
N ALA A 134 -0.78 16.85 -1.42
CA ALA A 134 -0.67 17.99 -0.50
C ALA A 134 0.40 18.99 -0.94
N VAL A 135 1.56 18.50 -1.41
CA VAL A 135 2.62 19.37 -1.97
C VAL A 135 2.15 20.08 -3.23
N PHE A 136 1.50 19.36 -4.16
CA PHE A 136 0.93 19.95 -5.37
C PHE A 136 -0.09 21.05 -5.06
N PHE A 137 -0.95 20.83 -4.06
CA PHE A 137 -1.92 21.82 -3.62
C PHE A 137 -1.25 23.02 -2.96
N ALA A 138 -0.24 22.80 -2.10
CA ALA A 138 0.49 23.87 -1.43
C ALA A 138 1.23 24.78 -2.41
N VAL A 139 1.87 24.22 -3.43
CA VAL A 139 2.53 24.96 -4.53
C VAL A 139 1.53 25.83 -5.30
N GLN A 140 0.31 25.31 -5.53
CA GLN A 140 -0.69 26.01 -6.32
C GLN A 140 -1.43 27.10 -5.54
N VAL A 141 -1.67 26.90 -4.24
CA VAL A 141 -2.48 27.80 -3.39
C VAL A 141 -1.65 28.84 -2.66
N GLY A 142 -0.41 28.50 -2.29
CA GLY A 142 0.53 29.45 -1.70
C GLY A 142 1.69 29.64 -2.65
N GLY A 143 2.10 30.89 -2.90
CA GLY A 143 3.43 31.22 -3.44
C GLY A 143 4.55 30.84 -2.46
N TRP A 144 4.53 29.62 -1.94
CA TRP A 144 5.64 29.01 -1.23
C TRP A 144 6.67 28.64 -2.28
N ASP A 145 7.92 29.07 -2.07
CA ASP A 145 9.09 28.57 -2.82
C ASP A 145 9.30 27.09 -2.50
N ALA A 146 8.40 26.24 -2.99
CA ALA A 146 8.48 24.80 -2.88
C ALA A 146 9.79 24.30 -3.50
N GLU A 147 10.32 25.02 -4.49
CA GLU A 147 11.65 24.78 -5.03
C GLU A 147 12.76 24.96 -3.98
N ALA A 148 12.69 26.01 -3.15
CA ALA A 148 13.69 26.24 -2.10
C ALA A 148 13.62 25.16 -1.01
N TRP A 149 12.41 24.76 -0.61
CA TRP A 149 12.24 23.69 0.39
C TRP A 149 12.64 22.32 -0.17
N PHE A 150 12.29 22.01 -1.41
CA PHE A 150 12.66 20.75 -2.07
C PHE A 150 14.18 20.65 -2.25
N ARG A 151 14.85 21.74 -2.65
CA ARG A 151 16.31 21.83 -2.68
C ARG A 151 16.92 21.66 -1.28
N ALA A 152 16.32 22.25 -0.25
CA ALA A 152 16.80 22.09 1.13
C ALA A 152 16.70 20.63 1.62
N VAL A 153 15.62 19.92 1.27
CA VAL A 153 15.46 18.49 1.60
C VAL A 153 16.44 17.62 0.81
N ILE A 154 16.58 17.83 -0.50
CA ILE A 154 17.54 17.09 -1.33
C ILE A 154 18.96 17.29 -0.80
N ASN A 155 19.34 18.54 -0.52
CA ASN A 155 20.67 18.85 -0.02
C ASN A 155 20.87 18.23 1.38
N GLY A 156 19.89 18.32 2.28
CA GLY A 156 19.99 17.68 3.60
C GLY A 156 20.09 16.15 3.54
N VAL A 157 19.41 15.51 2.59
CA VAL A 157 19.53 14.05 2.36
C VAL A 157 20.88 13.72 1.71
N ALA A 158 21.34 14.52 0.75
CA ALA A 158 22.65 14.35 0.11
C ALA A 158 23.80 14.53 1.11
N ASP A 159 23.69 15.51 2.01
CA ASP A 159 24.64 15.76 3.09
C ASP A 159 24.62 14.61 4.10
N LEU A 160 23.45 14.09 4.48
CA LEU A 160 23.35 12.89 5.32
C LEU A 160 23.97 11.64 4.66
N ILE A 161 23.83 11.48 3.35
CA ILE A 161 24.42 10.35 2.60
C ILE A 161 25.94 10.51 2.48
N ARG A 162 26.43 11.76 2.33
CA ARG A 162 27.85 12.10 2.30
C ARG A 162 28.50 11.91 3.67
N ASP A 163 27.83 12.37 4.74
CA ASP A 163 28.27 12.17 6.13
C ASP A 163 28.20 10.70 6.57
N ALA A 164 27.28 9.91 5.99
CA ALA A 164 27.24 8.46 6.18
C ALA A 164 28.31 7.68 5.39
N GLY A 165 29.12 8.35 4.57
CA GLY A 165 30.28 7.75 3.90
C GLY A 165 29.95 6.75 2.79
N ILE A 166 28.81 6.89 2.12
CA ILE A 166 28.34 5.91 1.09
C ILE A 166 28.70 6.33 -0.35
N LEU A 167 29.28 7.52 -0.55
CA LEU A 167 29.78 7.99 -1.86
C LEU A 167 31.20 8.56 -1.72
N PHE A 168 32.11 8.03 -2.53
CA PHE A 168 33.41 8.64 -2.87
C PHE A 168 33.20 9.91 -3.71
#